data_AF-A0A917G532-F1
#
_entry.id   AF-A0A917G532-F1
#
_cell.length_a   1.000
_cell.length_b   1.000
_cell.length_c   1.000
_cell.angle_alpha   90.00
_cell.angle_beta   90.00
_cell.angle_gamma   90.00
#
_symmetry.space_group_name_H-M   'P 1'
#
loop_
_entity.id
_entity.type
_entity.pdbx_description
1 polymer ?
#
loop_
_entity_poly.entity_id
_entity_poly.type
_entity_poly.pdbx_seq_one_letter_code
_entity_poly.pdbx_strand_id
1 'polypeptide(L)'
;MRLSLTESVRGAAAVLAAAVLCASGVTAGVATAAPVDPDGATPGQAPLQVSDGPPKVDLPTILGIAPKSDELNLDPNNYAQTCPDVLIVALSGGSDTSVDKNPLDEEARLPLQNWIANLTVPTGEKNASTPNRVGWLYVPYPATDGIGIGERNPTYQDSTAEGVASTNRILDENKARCGTATKFVIVGYSIGAEVAERVSVDIGSRPDDAAVNASDVLGVGLVGDPYRPAGTPSIDIAGPSGGGFMSSEPKDYGKLTDKMLWACRPYDLSCDAPRNIAMLPLLLGVFGQVHWDPLDLVSTVTELSNVVAATAARSIAYVFAHPEFATSEESALDVVLRESDRTEPRGTPDPPPTQAQVLAALQWAAGPGREVVNAKLNAERVGFAEDNADIAQLITEPYIAFGFLQHLTYWNALPGREWESDKMIRWITTLAQQDSERRDAEQPPAASTEPAPAQVIPPVAPGSAAPPAQPQVTIDDSFGSLLQSFGIGPQPVPIKSVP
;
A
#
# COMPACT_ATOMS: atom_id res chain seq x y z
N MET A 1 -11.48 -33.48 -28.72
CA MET A 1 -10.51 -34.46 -28.19
C MET A 1 -10.19 -34.04 -26.77
N ARG A 2 -10.59 -34.79 -25.74
CA ARG A 2 -10.20 -34.50 -24.36
C ARG A 2 -8.84 -35.15 -24.12
N LEU A 3 -7.78 -34.36 -23.99
CA LEU A 3 -6.48 -34.87 -23.57
C LEU A 3 -6.60 -35.43 -22.15
N SER A 4 -5.83 -36.48 -21.85
CA SER A 4 -5.70 -37.01 -20.50
C SER A 4 -5.05 -35.94 -19.59
N LEU A 5 -5.41 -35.91 -18.31
CA LEU A 5 -4.80 -35.00 -17.32
C LEU A 5 -3.26 -35.06 -17.37
N THR A 6 -2.68 -36.24 -17.59
CA THR A 6 -1.23 -36.45 -17.72
C THR A 6 -0.62 -35.85 -18.99
N GLU A 7 -1.42 -35.72 -20.06
CA GLU A 7 -1.01 -35.08 -21.31
C GLU A 7 -1.14 -33.55 -21.23
N SER A 8 -2.16 -33.04 -20.52
CA SER A 8 -2.31 -31.61 -20.21
C SER A 8 -1.16 -31.10 -19.32
N VAL A 9 -0.77 -31.84 -18.26
CA VAL A 9 0.40 -31.53 -17.40
C VAL A 9 1.68 -31.33 -18.22
N ARG A 10 1.89 -32.19 -19.22
CA ARG A 10 3.09 -32.14 -20.08
C ARG A 10 3.02 -31.01 -21.12
N GLY A 11 1.79 -30.67 -21.53
CA GLY A 11 1.37 -29.46 -22.23
C GLY A 11 1.94 -28.19 -21.66
N ALA A 12 1.44 -27.86 -20.48
CA ALA A 12 1.69 -26.62 -19.78
C ALA A 12 3.19 -26.39 -19.57
N ALA A 13 3.85 -27.40 -18.98
CA ALA A 13 5.25 -27.39 -18.59
C ALA A 13 6.23 -27.05 -19.74
N ALA A 14 5.91 -27.46 -20.97
CA ALA A 14 6.82 -27.28 -22.09
C ALA A 14 6.61 -25.97 -22.88
N VAL A 15 5.40 -25.40 -22.84
CA VAL A 15 5.12 -24.07 -23.41
C VAL A 15 5.91 -23.01 -22.66
N LEU A 16 5.85 -22.98 -21.32
CA LEU A 16 6.56 -21.96 -20.56
C LEU A 16 8.08 -22.22 -20.54
N ALA A 17 8.54 -23.47 -20.50
CA ALA A 17 9.97 -23.75 -20.65
C ALA A 17 10.52 -23.21 -21.98
N ALA A 18 9.78 -23.39 -23.09
CA ALA A 18 10.16 -22.83 -24.39
C ALA A 18 10.02 -21.30 -24.44
N ALA A 19 8.94 -20.73 -23.87
CA ALA A 19 8.71 -19.28 -23.85
C ALA A 19 9.72 -18.55 -22.95
N VAL A 20 10.07 -19.09 -21.78
CA VAL A 20 11.10 -18.56 -20.87
C VAL A 20 12.49 -18.74 -21.47
N LEU A 21 12.78 -19.84 -22.18
CA LEU A 21 14.03 -20.00 -22.95
C LEU A 21 14.13 -19.02 -24.14
N CYS A 22 13.01 -18.63 -24.75
CA CYS A 22 12.99 -17.62 -25.81
C CYS A 22 13.02 -16.18 -25.25
N ALA A 23 12.35 -15.90 -24.14
CA ALA A 23 12.37 -14.60 -23.45
C ALA A 23 13.71 -14.33 -22.74
N SER A 24 14.40 -15.38 -22.28
CA SER A 24 15.79 -15.29 -21.80
C SER A 24 16.80 -15.02 -22.93
N GLY A 25 16.37 -14.94 -24.19
CA GLY A 25 17.16 -14.34 -25.28
C GLY A 25 17.52 -12.87 -25.07
N VAL A 26 16.91 -12.19 -24.07
CA VAL A 26 17.36 -10.87 -23.58
C VAL A 26 18.71 -10.94 -22.83
N THR A 27 19.24 -12.13 -22.54
CA THR A 27 20.58 -12.32 -21.93
C THR A 27 21.74 -12.39 -22.93
N ALA A 28 21.49 -12.16 -24.23
CA ALA A 28 22.58 -12.09 -25.24
C ALA A 28 23.57 -10.92 -25.04
N GLY A 29 23.42 -10.12 -23.97
CA GLY A 29 24.35 -9.06 -23.57
C GLY A 29 25.33 -9.40 -22.44
N VAL A 30 25.24 -10.56 -21.78
CA VAL A 30 26.15 -10.89 -20.65
C VAL A 30 26.68 -12.31 -20.75
N ALA A 31 27.57 -12.53 -21.71
CA ALA A 31 28.43 -13.71 -21.73
C ALA A 31 29.89 -13.25 -21.56
N THR A 32 30.39 -13.32 -20.32
CA THR A 32 31.65 -14.00 -19.94
C THR A 32 31.91 -13.80 -18.44
N ALA A 33 31.56 -14.78 -17.62
CA ALA A 33 32.27 -15.05 -16.37
C ALA A 33 32.21 -16.55 -16.10
N ALA A 34 33.39 -17.13 -15.89
CA ALA A 34 33.66 -18.56 -15.74
C ALA A 34 33.12 -19.13 -14.40
N PRO A 35 33.01 -20.46 -14.24
CA PRO A 35 32.36 -21.07 -13.09
C PRO A 35 33.25 -21.01 -11.83
N VAL A 36 32.64 -20.75 -10.67
CA VAL A 36 33.28 -20.83 -9.36
C VAL A 36 32.95 -22.17 -8.71
N ASP A 37 34.00 -22.84 -8.25
CA ASP A 37 34.05 -24.17 -7.63
C ASP A 37 33.51 -24.13 -6.17
N PRO A 38 32.81 -25.16 -5.66
CA PRO A 38 32.22 -25.16 -4.33
C PRO A 38 33.10 -25.94 -3.36
N ASP A 39 34.20 -25.37 -2.86
CA ASP A 39 34.90 -25.90 -1.67
C ASP A 39 35.78 -24.80 -1.05
N GLY A 40 35.18 -23.99 -0.17
CA GLY A 40 35.86 -22.94 0.58
C GLY A 40 36.33 -23.42 1.95
N ALA A 41 37.63 -23.71 2.09
CA ALA A 41 38.31 -23.83 3.37
C ALA A 41 39.74 -23.26 3.23
N THR A 42 40.12 -22.17 3.90
CA THR A 42 40.82 -22.12 5.22
C THR A 42 41.53 -20.73 5.33
N PRO A 43 42.38 -20.41 6.34
CA PRO A 43 42.00 -19.77 7.61
C PRO A 43 42.81 -18.48 7.91
N GLY A 44 42.35 -17.69 8.90
CA GLY A 44 43.22 -16.75 9.63
C GLY A 44 42.74 -15.30 9.67
N GLN A 45 41.98 -14.95 10.70
CA GLN A 45 41.79 -13.57 11.13
C GLN A 45 42.58 -13.33 12.43
N ALA A 46 43.43 -12.31 12.41
CA ALA A 46 43.83 -11.58 13.61
C ALA A 46 43.09 -10.22 13.60
N PRO A 47 42.64 -9.69 14.76
CA PRO A 47 41.84 -8.47 14.79
C PRO A 47 42.73 -7.23 14.72
N LEU A 48 42.41 -6.28 13.84
CA LEU A 48 43.02 -4.96 13.80
C LEU A 48 41.98 -3.86 13.99
N GLN A 49 42.42 -2.84 14.74
CA GLN A 49 41.66 -1.84 15.46
C GLN A 49 41.07 -0.76 14.55
N VAL A 50 39.95 -0.19 15.01
CA VAL A 50 39.26 0.99 14.48
C VAL A 50 40.15 2.22 14.62
N SER A 51 40.35 2.95 13.52
CA SER A 51 40.86 4.32 13.50
C SER A 51 39.95 5.16 12.62
N ASP A 52 39.71 6.38 13.08
CA ASP A 52 38.72 7.36 12.62
C ASP A 52 38.78 7.68 11.11
N GLY A 53 37.60 7.65 10.46
CA GLY A 53 37.39 8.10 9.08
C GLY A 53 37.17 9.62 8.97
N PRO A 54 37.30 10.20 7.76
CA PRO A 54 37.19 11.65 7.52
C PRO A 54 35.74 12.16 7.73
N PRO A 55 35.53 13.48 7.92
CA PRO A 55 34.28 14.00 8.47
C PRO A 55 33.07 13.68 7.58
N LYS A 56 32.02 13.14 8.22
CA LYS A 56 30.71 12.95 7.60
C LYS A 56 30.20 14.30 7.09
N VAL A 57 29.86 14.36 5.81
CA VAL A 57 29.17 15.51 5.23
C VAL A 57 27.70 15.37 5.62
N ASP A 58 27.26 16.23 6.53
CA ASP A 58 25.89 16.24 7.06
C ASP A 58 24.96 17.00 6.10
N LEU A 59 24.30 16.26 5.21
CA LEU A 59 23.32 16.75 4.22
C LEU A 59 22.19 17.65 4.80
N PRO A 60 21.65 17.38 6.02
CA PRO A 60 20.67 18.25 6.68
C PRO A 60 21.15 19.69 6.87
N THR A 61 22.44 19.87 7.16
CA THR A 61 23.07 21.20 7.35
C THR A 61 23.23 21.95 6.02
N ILE A 62 23.41 21.23 4.90
CA ILE A 62 23.49 21.83 3.55
C ILE A 62 22.11 22.27 3.04
N LEU A 63 21.03 21.61 3.50
CA LEU A 63 19.64 21.89 3.11
C LEU A 63 18.88 22.79 4.10
N GLY A 64 19.52 23.24 5.19
CA GLY A 64 18.91 24.16 6.16
C GLY A 64 17.78 23.55 6.99
N ILE A 65 17.78 22.23 7.19
CA ILE A 65 16.77 21.54 8.00
C ILE A 65 17.12 21.72 9.48
N ALA A 66 16.33 22.52 10.20
CA ALA A 66 16.46 22.68 11.64
C ALA A 66 16.06 21.38 12.38
N PRO A 67 16.67 21.06 13.54
CA PRO A 67 16.27 19.89 14.32
C PRO A 67 14.83 20.02 14.85
N LYS A 68 14.04 18.93 14.74
CA LYS A 68 12.66 18.82 15.24
C LYS A 68 12.63 19.04 16.77
N SER A 69 11.64 19.80 17.25
CA SER A 69 11.23 19.84 18.65
C SER A 69 10.36 18.63 18.98
N ASP A 70 10.57 18.00 20.15
CA ASP A 70 9.84 16.82 20.66
C ASP A 70 8.35 17.09 21.05
N GLU A 71 7.74 18.18 20.59
CA GLU A 71 6.36 18.55 20.93
C GLU A 71 5.42 18.10 19.80
N LEU A 72 4.46 17.23 20.13
CA LEU A 72 3.45 16.72 19.19
C LEU A 72 2.60 17.88 18.65
N ASN A 73 2.61 18.10 17.34
CA ASN A 73 1.77 19.10 16.70
C ASN A 73 0.40 18.51 16.39
N LEU A 74 -0.51 18.51 17.36
CA LEU A 74 -1.87 18.01 17.20
C LEU A 74 -2.84 19.11 16.77
N ASP A 75 -3.56 18.92 15.67
CA ASP A 75 -4.65 19.83 15.28
C ASP A 75 -5.82 19.74 16.27
N PRO A 76 -6.36 20.88 16.75
CA PRO A 76 -7.46 20.88 17.72
C PRO A 76 -8.78 20.30 17.18
N ASN A 77 -8.93 20.17 15.86
CA ASN A 77 -10.09 19.55 15.22
C ASN A 77 -9.84 18.07 14.88
N ASN A 78 -8.69 17.50 15.24
CA ASN A 78 -8.42 16.07 15.09
C ASN A 78 -8.94 15.27 16.29
N TYR A 79 -10.12 14.66 16.15
CA TYR A 79 -10.74 13.84 17.19
C TYR A 79 -10.34 12.36 17.15
N ALA A 80 -9.24 11.98 16.47
CA ALA A 80 -8.83 10.58 16.34
C ALA A 80 -8.58 9.86 17.67
N GLN A 81 -8.31 10.59 18.75
CA GLN A 81 -8.09 10.02 20.08
C GLN A 81 -9.39 9.78 20.87
N THR A 82 -10.52 10.34 20.45
CA THR A 82 -11.78 10.32 21.22
C THR A 82 -12.86 9.44 20.60
N CYS A 83 -12.48 8.47 19.75
CA CYS A 83 -13.41 7.62 19.00
C CYS A 83 -14.43 8.46 18.22
N PRO A 84 -13.98 9.13 17.13
CA PRO A 84 -14.86 9.96 16.34
C PRO A 84 -15.92 9.10 15.63
N ASP A 85 -17.03 9.69 15.21
CA ASP A 85 -18.04 8.99 14.39
C ASP A 85 -17.38 8.43 13.12
N VAL A 86 -16.54 9.24 12.46
CA VAL A 86 -15.72 8.84 11.32
C VAL A 86 -14.24 9.07 11.58
N LEU A 87 -13.45 8.01 11.44
CA LEU A 87 -12.00 8.07 11.44
C LEU A 87 -11.46 7.96 10.01
N ILE A 88 -10.75 8.99 9.57
CA ILE A 88 -10.04 9.01 8.29
C ILE A 88 -8.69 8.31 8.50
N VAL A 89 -8.47 7.21 7.79
CA VAL A 89 -7.17 6.52 7.74
C VAL A 89 -6.47 6.97 6.47
N ALA A 90 -5.40 7.75 6.63
CA ALA A 90 -4.84 8.59 5.57
C ALA A 90 -3.44 8.09 5.16
N LEU A 91 -3.32 7.64 3.91
CA LEU A 91 -2.12 7.01 3.35
C LEU A 91 -1.40 7.95 2.40
N SER A 92 -0.31 8.53 2.88
CA SER A 92 0.46 9.52 2.13
C SER A 92 1.23 8.91 0.94
N GLY A 93 1.68 9.75 0.01
CA GLY A 93 2.43 9.32 -1.17
C GLY A 93 3.92 9.11 -0.90
N GLY A 94 4.69 8.87 -1.96
CA GLY A 94 6.14 8.68 -1.85
C GLY A 94 6.83 9.85 -1.15
N SER A 95 7.73 9.54 -0.21
CA SER A 95 8.50 10.48 0.63
C SER A 95 7.70 11.33 1.63
N ASP A 96 6.41 11.07 1.84
CA ASP A 96 5.55 11.84 2.76
C ASP A 96 5.46 11.29 4.20
N THR A 97 6.02 10.10 4.44
CA THR A 97 5.96 9.43 5.73
C THR A 97 7.16 8.50 5.91
N SER A 98 7.37 8.09 7.16
CA SER A 98 8.33 7.05 7.54
C SER A 98 7.69 6.09 8.53
N VAL A 99 8.39 4.99 8.83
CA VAL A 99 7.96 3.99 9.82
C VAL A 99 7.86 4.57 11.24
N ASP A 100 8.64 5.60 11.54
CA ASP A 100 8.69 6.24 12.85
C ASP A 100 7.78 7.48 12.93
N LYS A 101 6.97 7.75 11.90
CA LYS A 101 6.05 8.88 11.92
C LYS A 101 4.99 8.66 13.00
N ASN A 102 4.77 9.68 13.83
CA ASN A 102 3.64 9.65 14.75
C ASN A 102 2.34 9.83 13.95
N PRO A 103 1.37 8.90 14.05
CA PRO A 103 0.13 8.94 13.28
C PRO A 103 -0.75 10.18 13.48
N LEU A 104 -0.55 10.91 14.58
CA LEU A 104 -1.33 12.08 14.97
C LEU A 104 -0.61 13.40 14.71
N ASP A 105 0.68 13.36 14.39
CA ASP A 105 1.51 14.55 14.27
C ASP A 105 1.29 15.25 12.93
N GLU A 106 0.87 16.51 13.00
CA GLU A 106 0.80 17.40 11.85
C GLU A 106 2.21 17.89 11.52
N GLU A 107 2.89 17.19 10.61
CA GLU A 107 4.15 17.70 10.11
C GLU A 107 3.94 19.00 9.33
N ALA A 108 4.81 19.98 9.57
CA ALA A 108 4.80 21.23 8.84
C ALA A 108 4.77 20.95 7.32
N ARG A 109 3.92 21.68 6.58
CA ARG A 109 3.84 21.59 5.12
C ARG A 109 5.22 21.86 4.51
N LEU A 110 5.93 20.81 4.12
CA LEU A 110 7.17 20.93 3.37
C LEU A 110 6.85 21.04 1.87
N PRO A 111 7.61 21.81 1.09
CA PRO A 111 7.47 21.82 -0.35
C PRO A 111 7.60 20.40 -0.90
N LEU A 112 6.61 19.96 -1.69
CA LEU A 112 6.54 18.62 -2.31
C LEU A 112 6.24 17.45 -1.36
N GLN A 113 5.83 17.70 -0.11
CA GLN A 113 5.44 16.64 0.84
C GLN A 113 4.13 16.95 1.57
N ASN A 114 3.62 15.95 2.29
CA ASN A 114 2.45 16.03 3.17
C ASN A 114 1.15 16.42 2.44
N TRP A 115 0.93 15.79 1.28
CA TRP A 115 -0.15 16.16 0.37
C TRP A 115 -1.53 15.83 0.94
N ILE A 116 -1.65 14.71 1.66
CA ILE A 116 -2.89 14.32 2.34
C ILE A 116 -3.30 15.28 3.47
N ALA A 117 -2.36 16.04 4.08
CA ALA A 117 -2.75 17.08 5.05
C ALA A 117 -3.58 18.21 4.41
N ASN A 118 -3.54 18.39 3.08
CA ASN A 118 -4.44 19.30 2.38
C ASN A 118 -5.87 18.78 2.26
N LEU A 119 -6.13 17.57 2.77
CA LEU A 119 -7.45 16.97 2.91
C LEU A 119 -7.86 16.84 4.37
N THR A 120 -7.03 16.23 5.21
CA THR A 120 -7.38 15.89 6.60
C THR A 120 -7.65 17.14 7.45
N VAL A 121 -6.70 18.08 7.49
CA VAL A 121 -6.82 19.31 8.30
C VAL A 121 -8.05 20.15 7.88
N PRO A 122 -8.25 20.49 6.58
CA PRO A 122 -9.46 21.20 6.18
C PRO A 122 -10.76 20.43 6.41
N THR A 123 -10.73 19.10 6.40
CA THR A 123 -11.90 18.28 6.77
C THR A 123 -12.23 18.46 8.24
N GLY A 124 -11.23 18.48 9.12
CA GLY A 124 -11.37 18.85 10.53
C GLY A 124 -11.97 20.24 10.70
N GLU A 125 -11.40 21.25 10.04
CA GLU A 125 -11.88 22.64 10.09
C GLU A 125 -13.36 22.78 9.65
N LYS A 126 -13.77 22.08 8.58
CA LYS A 126 -15.18 22.10 8.13
C LYS A 126 -16.14 21.45 9.13
N ASN A 127 -15.66 20.52 9.94
CA ASN A 127 -16.46 19.82 10.95
C ASN A 127 -16.27 20.39 12.36
N ALA A 128 -15.53 21.50 12.53
CA ALA A 128 -15.24 22.10 13.84
C ALA A 128 -16.49 22.47 14.66
N SER A 129 -17.62 22.75 13.98
CA SER A 129 -18.90 23.05 14.65
C SER A 129 -19.62 21.80 15.19
N THR A 130 -19.15 20.60 14.87
CA THR A 130 -19.66 19.32 15.39
C THR A 130 -18.49 18.48 15.93
N PRO A 131 -18.07 18.73 17.18
CA PRO A 131 -16.98 17.99 17.81
C PRO A 131 -17.19 16.48 17.75
N ASN A 132 -16.11 15.72 17.64
CA ASN A 132 -16.10 14.26 17.55
C ASN A 132 -16.74 13.65 16.29
N ARG A 133 -17.20 14.44 15.31
CA ARG A 133 -17.71 13.89 14.05
C ARG A 133 -16.60 13.25 13.21
N VAL A 134 -15.44 13.91 13.11
CA VAL A 134 -14.31 13.44 12.30
C VAL A 134 -13.02 13.46 13.09
N GLY A 135 -12.17 12.47 12.88
CA GLY A 135 -10.76 12.49 13.26
C GLY A 135 -9.93 11.82 12.17
N TRP A 136 -8.61 11.93 12.23
CA TRP A 136 -7.74 11.28 11.25
C TRP A 136 -6.43 10.76 11.85
N LEU A 137 -5.91 9.71 11.23
CA LEU A 137 -4.58 9.16 11.47
C LEU A 137 -3.83 9.06 10.15
N TYR A 138 -2.57 9.50 10.15
CA TYR A 138 -1.63 9.22 9.07
C TYR A 138 -1.04 7.82 9.27
N VAL A 139 -1.04 6.99 8.22
CA VAL A 139 -0.46 5.65 8.30
C VAL A 139 1.07 5.75 8.25
N PRO A 140 1.80 5.27 9.27
CA PRO A 140 3.26 5.22 9.24
C PRO A 140 3.71 4.00 8.44
N TYR A 141 4.48 4.24 7.39
CA TYR A 141 5.13 3.21 6.56
C TYR A 141 6.30 3.84 5.80
N PRO A 142 7.18 3.06 5.15
CA PRO A 142 8.38 3.60 4.50
C PRO A 142 8.10 4.61 3.37
N ALA A 143 6.99 4.45 2.64
CA ALA A 143 6.58 5.29 1.51
C ALA A 143 7.73 5.63 0.54
N THR A 144 8.52 4.64 0.14
CA THR A 144 9.70 4.83 -0.73
C THR A 144 9.54 4.13 -2.08
N ASP A 145 10.24 4.67 -3.07
CA ASP A 145 10.46 4.09 -4.41
C ASP A 145 11.65 3.09 -4.43
N GLY A 146 12.29 2.85 -3.29
CA GLY A 146 13.41 1.92 -3.14
C GLY A 146 14.79 2.53 -3.43
N ILE A 147 14.87 3.84 -3.62
CA ILE A 147 16.12 4.56 -3.86
C ILE A 147 16.75 4.99 -2.53
N GLY A 148 17.96 4.55 -2.25
CA GLY A 148 18.78 4.98 -1.09
C GLY A 148 20.15 5.47 -1.54
N ILE A 149 20.67 6.55 -0.93
CA ILE A 149 22.01 7.09 -1.24
C ILE A 149 22.94 6.82 -0.07
N GLY A 150 23.81 5.82 -0.18
CA GLY A 150 24.77 5.46 0.86
C GLY A 150 24.16 4.74 2.08
N GLU A 151 22.86 4.48 2.05
CA GLU A 151 22.10 3.67 3.00
C GLU A 151 21.07 2.83 2.25
N ARG A 152 20.82 1.61 2.71
CA ARG A 152 19.90 0.67 2.08
C ARG A 152 18.47 0.96 2.54
N ASN A 153 17.65 1.56 1.67
CA ASN A 153 16.22 1.77 1.89
C ASN A 153 15.41 0.50 1.58
N PRO A 154 14.25 0.25 2.24
CA PRO A 154 13.35 -0.84 1.85
C PRO A 154 13.00 -0.78 0.35
N THR A 155 12.76 -1.93 -0.27
CA THR A 155 12.29 -1.96 -1.67
C THR A 155 10.89 -1.34 -1.79
N TYR A 156 10.48 -0.95 -3.00
CA TYR A 156 9.12 -0.44 -3.24
C TYR A 156 8.03 -1.43 -2.77
N GLN A 157 8.22 -2.71 -3.07
CA GLN A 157 7.27 -3.75 -2.68
C GLN A 157 7.28 -3.98 -1.17
N ASP A 158 8.44 -3.93 -0.49
CA ASP A 158 8.49 -3.99 0.97
C ASP A 158 7.79 -2.79 1.60
N SER A 159 7.99 -1.59 1.04
CA SER A 159 7.31 -0.36 1.45
C SER A 159 5.79 -0.50 1.35
N THR A 160 5.29 -1.00 0.21
CA THR A 160 3.86 -1.21 -0.01
C THR A 160 3.29 -2.27 0.93
N ALA A 161 3.99 -3.38 1.12
CA ALA A 161 3.58 -4.45 2.02
C ALA A 161 3.51 -3.98 3.48
N GLU A 162 4.48 -3.21 3.96
CA GLU A 162 4.43 -2.60 5.30
C GLU A 162 3.30 -1.57 5.40
N GLY A 163 3.03 -0.81 4.33
CA GLY A 163 1.87 0.08 4.27
C GLY A 163 0.54 -0.66 4.48
N VAL A 164 0.36 -1.80 3.81
CA VAL A 164 -0.84 -2.64 3.95
C VAL A 164 -0.94 -3.19 5.37
N ALA A 165 0.17 -3.70 5.92
CA ALA A 165 0.21 -4.23 7.28
C ALA A 165 -0.08 -3.15 8.33
N SER A 166 0.53 -1.98 8.20
CA SER A 166 0.36 -0.83 9.09
C SER A 166 -1.08 -0.28 9.06
N THR A 167 -1.67 -0.19 7.87
CA THR A 167 -3.07 0.23 7.70
C THR A 167 -4.03 -0.73 8.40
N ASN A 168 -3.86 -2.04 8.17
CA ASN A 168 -4.69 -3.06 8.83
C ASN A 168 -4.55 -3.02 10.35
N ARG A 169 -3.33 -2.84 10.85
CA ARG A 169 -3.06 -2.67 12.29
C ARG A 169 -3.80 -1.48 12.87
N ILE A 170 -3.74 -0.31 12.23
CA ILE A 170 -4.48 0.89 12.64
C ILE A 170 -5.99 0.64 12.67
N LEU A 171 -6.54 0.00 11.62
CA LEU A 171 -7.96 -0.31 11.54
C LEU A 171 -8.39 -1.25 12.67
N ASP A 172 -7.66 -2.35 12.88
CA ASP A 172 -7.96 -3.36 13.91
C ASP A 172 -7.86 -2.78 15.32
N GLU A 173 -6.82 -2.00 15.61
CA GLU A 173 -6.63 -1.34 16.91
C GLU A 173 -7.74 -0.32 17.20
N ASN A 174 -8.09 0.50 16.22
CA ASN A 174 -9.18 1.47 16.38
C ASN A 174 -10.54 0.78 16.49
N LYS A 175 -10.75 -0.32 15.78
CA LYS A 175 -11.95 -1.14 15.90
C LYS A 175 -12.06 -1.78 17.27
N ALA A 176 -10.96 -2.30 17.81
CA ALA A 176 -10.93 -2.86 19.16
C ALA A 176 -11.19 -1.78 20.23
N ARG A 177 -10.65 -0.57 20.04
CA ARG A 177 -10.82 0.56 20.97
C ARG A 177 -12.22 1.18 20.92
N CYS A 178 -12.75 1.41 19.73
CA CYS A 178 -13.95 2.22 19.51
C CYS A 178 -15.20 1.40 19.11
N GLY A 179 -15.04 0.11 18.80
CA GLY A 179 -16.13 -0.81 18.50
C GLY A 179 -16.97 -0.36 17.30
N THR A 180 -18.28 -0.22 17.51
CA THR A 180 -19.23 0.26 16.49
C THR A 180 -19.43 1.77 16.55
N ALA A 181 -18.78 2.47 17.48
CA ALA A 181 -18.91 3.91 17.61
C ALA A 181 -18.23 4.67 16.46
N THR A 182 -17.18 4.08 15.89
CA THR A 182 -16.39 4.65 14.81
C THR A 182 -16.54 3.84 13.53
N LYS A 183 -16.75 4.55 12.42
CA LYS A 183 -16.62 4.03 11.07
C LYS A 183 -15.38 4.60 10.39
N PHE A 184 -14.87 3.94 9.36
CA PHE A 184 -13.64 4.30 8.69
C PHE A 184 -13.89 4.91 7.32
N VAL A 185 -13.12 5.93 6.98
CA VAL A 185 -12.93 6.37 5.59
C VAL A 185 -11.45 6.21 5.27
N ILE A 186 -11.13 5.45 4.24
CA ILE A 186 -9.74 5.20 3.84
C ILE A 186 -9.41 6.12 2.68
N VAL A 187 -8.33 6.89 2.77
CA VAL A 187 -7.91 7.80 1.70
C VAL A 187 -6.45 7.58 1.40
N GLY A 188 -6.12 7.42 0.12
CA GLY A 188 -4.75 7.23 -0.34
C GLY A 188 -4.37 8.14 -1.50
N TYR A 189 -3.09 8.51 -1.55
CA TYR A 189 -2.49 9.26 -2.64
C TYR A 189 -1.28 8.51 -3.21
N SER A 190 -1.19 8.37 -4.54
CA SER A 190 -0.02 7.76 -5.20
C SER A 190 0.25 6.34 -4.67
N ILE A 191 1.47 6.05 -4.18
CA ILE A 191 1.81 4.81 -3.48
C ILE A 191 0.82 4.51 -2.33
N GLY A 192 0.37 5.54 -1.60
CA GLY A 192 -0.65 5.38 -0.57
C GLY A 192 -2.03 5.01 -1.12
N ALA A 193 -2.34 5.39 -2.37
CA ALA A 193 -3.55 4.94 -3.07
C ALA A 193 -3.45 3.45 -3.45
N GLU A 194 -2.27 2.98 -3.87
CA GLU A 194 -2.01 1.54 -4.06
C GLU A 194 -2.23 0.76 -2.77
N VAL A 195 -1.64 1.23 -1.66
CA VAL A 195 -1.81 0.56 -0.36
C VAL A 195 -3.29 0.51 0.04
N ALA A 196 -4.02 1.62 -0.12
CA ALA A 196 -5.44 1.71 0.17
C ALA A 196 -6.28 0.78 -0.72
N GLU A 197 -5.93 0.66 -2.00
CA GLU A 197 -6.57 -0.25 -2.96
C GLU A 197 -6.44 -1.71 -2.52
N ARG A 198 -5.22 -2.13 -2.17
CA ARG A 198 -4.94 -3.49 -1.69
C ARG A 198 -5.66 -3.82 -0.39
N VAL A 199 -5.68 -2.87 0.56
CA VAL A 199 -6.45 -2.98 1.80
C VAL A 199 -7.96 -3.11 1.51
N SER A 200 -8.45 -2.43 0.47
CA SER A 200 -9.85 -2.48 0.08
C SER A 200 -10.25 -3.81 -0.54
N VAL A 201 -9.38 -4.41 -1.37
CA VAL A 201 -9.59 -5.78 -1.89
C VAL A 201 -9.69 -6.78 -0.73
N ASP A 202 -8.75 -6.70 0.23
CA ASP A 202 -8.76 -7.55 1.42
C ASP A 202 -10.07 -7.36 2.22
N ILE A 203 -10.34 -6.15 2.73
CA ILE A 203 -11.53 -5.87 3.56
C ILE A 203 -12.84 -6.21 2.84
N GLY A 204 -12.91 -5.94 1.54
CA GLY A 204 -14.07 -6.22 0.70
C GLY A 204 -14.39 -7.70 0.56
N SER A 205 -13.38 -8.57 0.68
CA SER A 205 -13.50 -10.03 0.60
C SER A 205 -13.69 -10.72 1.95
N ARG A 206 -13.43 -10.02 3.07
CA ARG A 206 -13.55 -10.57 4.43
C ARG A 206 -14.99 -11.02 4.77
N PRO A 207 -15.16 -12.05 5.61
CA PRO A 207 -16.46 -12.45 6.13
C PRO A 207 -17.04 -11.38 7.07
N ASP A 208 -18.37 -11.40 7.26
CA ASP A 208 -19.08 -10.38 8.05
C ASP A 208 -18.75 -10.42 9.56
N ASP A 209 -18.17 -11.51 10.05
CA ASP A 209 -17.73 -11.68 11.43
C ASP A 209 -16.24 -11.35 11.65
N ALA A 210 -15.52 -10.93 10.60
CA ALA A 210 -14.17 -10.41 10.74
C ALA A 210 -14.14 -9.14 11.61
N ALA A 211 -13.05 -8.94 12.36
CA ALA A 211 -12.88 -7.83 13.30
C ALA A 211 -13.18 -6.47 12.64
N VAL A 212 -12.49 -6.20 11.52
CA VAL A 212 -12.83 -5.13 10.56
C VAL A 212 -13.32 -5.78 9.28
N ASN A 213 -14.53 -5.42 8.87
CA ASN A 213 -15.15 -5.87 7.63
C ASN A 213 -15.73 -4.70 6.81
N ALA A 214 -16.26 -4.99 5.63
CA ALA A 214 -16.78 -3.98 4.71
C ALA A 214 -17.88 -3.07 5.29
N SER A 215 -18.61 -3.50 6.34
CA SER A 215 -19.62 -2.65 7.00
C SER A 215 -19.00 -1.55 7.87
N ASP A 216 -17.73 -1.67 8.23
CA ASP A 216 -17.00 -0.68 9.04
C ASP A 216 -16.42 0.45 8.21
N VAL A 217 -16.27 0.27 6.89
CA VAL A 217 -15.75 1.28 5.97
C VAL A 217 -16.91 2.02 5.30
N LEU A 218 -16.99 3.34 5.39
CA LEU A 218 -18.00 4.16 4.72
C LEU A 218 -17.62 4.47 3.27
N GLY A 219 -16.33 4.64 2.99
CA GLY A 219 -15.82 5.05 1.69
C GLY A 219 -14.32 4.85 1.57
N VAL A 220 -13.85 4.64 0.34
CA VAL A 220 -12.43 4.58 -0.02
C VAL A 220 -12.17 5.60 -1.13
N GLY A 221 -11.32 6.60 -0.86
CA GLY A 221 -10.97 7.65 -1.80
C GLY A 221 -9.52 7.51 -2.29
N LEU A 222 -9.33 7.27 -3.58
CA LEU A 222 -8.03 6.98 -4.18
C LEU A 222 -7.63 8.07 -5.17
N VAL A 223 -6.54 8.78 -4.90
CA VAL A 223 -6.04 9.89 -5.74
C VAL A 223 -4.74 9.47 -6.42
N GLY A 224 -4.68 9.56 -7.76
CA GLY A 224 -3.49 9.16 -8.51
C GLY A 224 -3.16 7.67 -8.37
N ASP A 225 -4.19 6.83 -8.23
CA ASP A 225 -4.09 5.38 -8.00
C ASP A 225 -3.45 4.62 -9.17
N PRO A 226 -2.33 3.90 -8.95
CA PRO A 226 -1.69 3.09 -9.99
C PRO A 226 -2.44 1.80 -10.35
N TYR A 227 -3.54 1.50 -9.67
CA TYR A 227 -4.48 0.41 -9.98
C TYR A 227 -5.85 0.90 -10.46
N ARG A 228 -5.97 2.19 -10.81
CA ARG A 228 -7.25 2.77 -11.23
C ARG A 228 -7.83 1.99 -12.43
N PRO A 229 -9.06 1.47 -12.36
CA PRO A 229 -9.61 0.74 -13.50
C PRO A 229 -9.88 1.68 -14.69
N ALA A 230 -9.54 1.24 -15.89
CA ALA A 230 -9.65 2.05 -17.10
C ALA A 230 -11.09 2.52 -17.35
N GLY A 231 -11.25 3.78 -17.75
CA GLY A 231 -12.55 4.38 -18.04
C GLY A 231 -13.45 4.65 -16.83
N THR A 232 -12.97 4.39 -15.60
CA THR A 232 -13.71 4.73 -14.37
C THR A 232 -13.92 6.25 -14.30
N PRO A 233 -15.04 6.75 -13.76
CA PRO A 233 -15.20 8.18 -13.50
C PRO A 233 -14.15 8.71 -12.53
N SER A 234 -13.83 10.00 -12.63
CA SER A 234 -13.07 10.71 -11.61
C SER A 234 -14.05 11.54 -10.77
N ILE A 235 -13.70 11.89 -9.54
CA ILE A 235 -14.60 12.60 -8.62
C ILE A 235 -15.29 13.82 -9.28
N ASP A 236 -16.63 13.76 -9.35
CA ASP A 236 -17.55 14.72 -9.96
C ASP A 236 -17.38 15.00 -11.47
N ILE A 237 -16.54 14.25 -12.19
CA ILE A 237 -16.28 14.45 -13.64
C ILE A 237 -16.11 13.12 -14.38
N ALA A 238 -16.13 13.17 -15.72
CA ALA A 238 -15.63 12.04 -16.49
C ALA A 238 -14.13 11.83 -16.17
N GLY A 239 -13.76 10.58 -15.87
CA GLY A 239 -12.35 10.21 -15.75
C GLY A 239 -11.72 10.07 -17.12
N PRO A 240 -10.38 10.05 -17.20
CA PRO A 240 -9.72 9.78 -18.46
C PRO A 240 -9.92 8.31 -18.89
N SER A 241 -9.65 8.01 -20.15
CA SER A 241 -9.94 6.68 -20.72
C SER A 241 -8.91 5.61 -20.34
N GLY A 242 -7.69 6.01 -19.98
CA GLY A 242 -6.67 5.12 -19.46
C GLY A 242 -6.96 4.67 -18.03
N GLY A 243 -6.07 3.84 -17.52
CA GLY A 243 -6.14 3.31 -16.16
C GLY A 243 -4.77 3.34 -15.48
N GLY A 244 -4.63 2.64 -14.36
CA GLY A 244 -3.39 2.59 -13.60
C GLY A 244 -2.24 1.94 -14.36
N PHE A 245 -1.00 2.43 -14.15
CA PHE A 245 0.18 1.82 -14.78
C PHE A 245 0.56 0.45 -14.20
N MET A 246 0.13 0.11 -12.98
CA MET A 246 0.39 -1.20 -12.38
C MET A 246 -0.67 -2.21 -12.83
N SER A 247 -1.92 -1.78 -12.92
CA SER A 247 -2.98 -2.49 -13.62
C SER A 247 -4.11 -1.53 -13.95
N SER A 248 -4.73 -1.74 -15.11
CA SER A 248 -5.92 -1.02 -15.55
C SER A 248 -7.19 -1.88 -15.49
N GLU A 249 -7.04 -3.17 -15.15
CA GLU A 249 -8.18 -4.08 -14.98
C GLU A 249 -8.85 -3.86 -13.62
N PRO A 250 -10.19 -3.86 -13.56
CA PRO A 250 -10.91 -3.72 -12.30
C PRO A 250 -10.64 -4.93 -11.40
N LYS A 251 -10.18 -4.67 -10.18
CA LYS A 251 -10.11 -5.72 -9.14
C LYS A 251 -11.49 -5.99 -8.53
N ASP A 252 -11.61 -7.17 -7.92
CA ASP A 252 -12.79 -7.50 -7.12
C ASP A 252 -12.68 -6.86 -5.73
N TYR A 253 -13.34 -5.72 -5.54
CA TYR A 253 -13.44 -5.03 -4.25
C TYR A 253 -14.52 -5.63 -3.35
N GLY A 254 -15.18 -6.73 -3.76
CA GLY A 254 -16.23 -7.39 -3.02
C GLY A 254 -17.30 -6.41 -2.52
N LYS A 255 -17.57 -6.45 -1.21
CA LYS A 255 -18.57 -5.60 -0.55
C LYS A 255 -18.19 -4.11 -0.47
N LEU A 256 -16.98 -3.73 -0.88
CA LEU A 256 -16.55 -2.33 -0.95
C LEU A 256 -16.72 -1.71 -2.35
N THR A 257 -17.11 -2.48 -3.37
CA THR A 257 -17.22 -2.02 -4.77
C THR A 257 -17.97 -0.67 -4.90
N ASP A 258 -19.13 -0.52 -4.25
CA ASP A 258 -19.95 0.70 -4.33
C ASP A 258 -19.44 1.85 -3.45
N LYS A 259 -18.35 1.64 -2.70
CA LYS A 259 -17.74 2.60 -1.77
C LYS A 259 -16.43 3.16 -2.30
N MET A 260 -15.95 2.66 -3.44
CA MET A 260 -14.73 3.12 -4.08
C MET A 260 -14.97 4.42 -4.85
N LEU A 261 -14.05 5.37 -4.69
CA LEU A 261 -14.05 6.66 -5.36
C LEU A 261 -12.64 6.97 -5.85
N TRP A 262 -12.51 7.37 -7.11
CA TRP A 262 -11.21 7.72 -7.70
C TRP A 262 -11.14 9.20 -8.07
N ALA A 263 -9.95 9.77 -7.95
CA ALA A 263 -9.59 11.04 -8.54
C ALA A 263 -8.35 10.84 -9.42
N CYS A 264 -8.51 11.10 -10.71
CA CYS A 264 -7.43 10.97 -11.67
C CYS A 264 -7.51 12.07 -12.72
N ARG A 265 -6.36 12.69 -12.99
CA ARG A 265 -6.24 13.72 -14.01
C ARG A 265 -5.79 13.12 -15.33
N PRO A 266 -6.26 13.67 -16.47
CA PRO A 266 -5.75 13.29 -17.77
C PRO A 266 -4.22 13.42 -17.81
N TYR A 267 -3.58 12.41 -18.39
CA TYR A 267 -2.15 12.25 -18.57
C TYR A 267 -1.33 12.03 -17.29
N ASP A 268 -1.93 11.96 -16.10
CA ASP A 268 -1.21 11.45 -14.92
C ASP A 268 -0.89 9.97 -15.16
N LEU A 269 0.36 9.68 -15.51
CA LEU A 269 0.81 8.34 -15.87
C LEU A 269 0.49 7.33 -14.77
N SER A 270 0.43 7.75 -13.49
CA SER A 270 0.03 6.88 -12.39
C SER A 270 -1.30 6.21 -12.65
N CYS A 271 -2.34 7.00 -12.96
CA CYS A 271 -3.72 6.57 -12.95
C CYS A 271 -4.43 6.66 -14.31
N ASP A 272 -3.73 7.16 -15.33
CA ASP A 272 -4.18 7.32 -16.71
C ASP A 272 -3.13 6.85 -17.74
N ALA A 273 -2.46 5.74 -17.46
CA ALA A 273 -1.59 5.08 -18.41
C ALA A 273 -2.37 4.51 -19.61
N PRO A 274 -1.72 4.37 -20.78
CA PRO A 274 -2.26 3.60 -21.88
C PRO A 274 -2.65 2.19 -21.43
N ARG A 275 -3.70 1.62 -22.02
CA ARG A 275 -4.30 0.38 -21.51
C ARG A 275 -3.46 -0.85 -21.84
N ASN A 276 -2.94 -0.92 -23.07
CA ASN A 276 -2.24 -2.11 -23.55
C ASN A 276 -0.73 -1.90 -23.49
N ILE A 277 -0.16 -1.97 -22.29
CA ILE A 277 1.29 -1.83 -22.02
C ILE A 277 1.80 -2.82 -20.97
N ALA A 278 1.39 -4.08 -21.01
CA ALA A 278 1.68 -5.09 -19.98
C ALA A 278 3.17 -5.28 -19.62
N MET A 279 4.09 -4.88 -20.50
CA MET A 279 5.53 -4.82 -20.17
C MET A 279 5.89 -3.78 -19.09
N LEU A 280 5.17 -2.67 -19.00
CA LEU A 280 5.40 -1.64 -17.99
C LEU A 280 5.16 -2.16 -16.56
N PRO A 281 3.98 -2.72 -16.20
CA PRO A 281 3.76 -3.27 -14.86
C PRO A 281 4.69 -4.44 -14.55
N LEU A 282 5.09 -5.24 -15.55
CA LEU A 282 6.10 -6.29 -15.33
C LEU A 282 7.46 -5.70 -14.93
N LEU A 283 7.94 -4.68 -15.66
CA LEU A 283 9.20 -4.01 -15.34
C LEU A 283 9.14 -3.37 -13.94
N LEU A 284 8.02 -2.72 -13.61
CA LEU A 284 7.82 -2.11 -12.30
C LEU A 284 7.72 -3.15 -11.18
N GLY A 285 7.06 -4.30 -11.42
CA GLY A 285 7.00 -5.41 -10.49
C GLY A 285 8.38 -6.02 -10.22
N VAL A 286 9.23 -6.15 -11.24
CA VAL A 286 10.61 -6.62 -11.06
C VAL A 286 11.48 -5.57 -10.36
N PHE A 287 11.45 -4.32 -10.80
CA PHE A 287 12.26 -3.24 -10.22
C PHE A 287 11.84 -2.88 -8.80
N GLY A 288 10.57 -3.05 -8.47
CA GLY A 288 10.04 -2.80 -7.14
C GLY A 288 10.55 -3.77 -6.07
N GLN A 289 11.23 -4.85 -6.45
CA GLN A 289 11.86 -5.82 -5.55
C GLN A 289 13.37 -5.56 -5.36
N VAL A 290 13.93 -4.53 -5.98
CA VAL A 290 15.38 -4.26 -5.99
C VAL A 290 15.70 -3.05 -5.13
N HIS A 291 16.82 -3.12 -4.40
CA HIS A 291 17.39 -1.97 -3.71
C HIS A 291 18.19 -1.14 -4.71
N TRP A 292 17.81 0.13 -4.87
CA TRP A 292 18.48 1.05 -5.77
C TRP A 292 19.48 1.92 -5.00
N ASP A 293 20.76 1.55 -5.09
CA ASP A 293 21.86 2.35 -4.54
C ASP A 293 22.79 2.82 -5.66
N PRO A 294 22.84 4.13 -5.97
CA PRO A 294 23.72 4.66 -7.01
C PRO A 294 25.21 4.52 -6.66
N LEU A 295 25.56 4.25 -5.41
CA LEU A 295 26.94 4.02 -4.96
C LEU A 295 27.35 2.54 -4.98
N ASP A 296 26.40 1.60 -5.07
CA ASP A 296 26.65 0.14 -5.12
C ASP A 296 25.89 -0.55 -6.27
N LEU A 297 26.23 -0.15 -7.50
CA LEU A 297 25.61 -0.70 -8.72
C LEU A 297 25.82 -2.22 -8.88
N VAL A 298 26.91 -2.78 -8.35
CA VAL A 298 27.21 -4.22 -8.48
C VAL A 298 26.20 -5.03 -7.67
N SER A 299 25.90 -4.59 -6.45
CA SER A 299 24.87 -5.20 -5.61
C SER A 299 23.49 -5.08 -6.25
N THR A 300 23.10 -3.89 -6.72
CA THR A 300 21.83 -3.67 -7.43
C THR A 300 21.67 -4.59 -8.65
N VAL A 301 22.69 -4.73 -9.50
CA VAL A 301 22.64 -5.61 -10.69
C VAL A 301 22.55 -7.10 -10.29
N THR A 302 23.26 -7.49 -9.24
CA THR A 302 23.23 -8.88 -8.72
C THR A 302 21.85 -9.19 -8.15
N GLU A 303 21.27 -8.27 -7.38
CA GLU A 303 19.93 -8.41 -6.82
C GLU A 303 18.86 -8.46 -7.91
N LEU A 304 18.94 -7.57 -8.91
CA LEU A 304 18.06 -7.61 -10.08
C LEU A 304 18.11 -8.98 -10.78
N SER A 305 19.32 -9.52 -10.96
CA SER A 305 19.50 -10.85 -11.58
C SER A 305 18.83 -11.95 -10.74
N ASN A 306 18.95 -11.89 -9.42
CA ASN A 306 18.31 -12.82 -8.51
C ASN A 306 16.78 -12.69 -8.52
N VAL A 307 16.24 -11.47 -8.56
CA VAL A 307 14.79 -11.21 -8.66
C VAL A 307 14.23 -11.76 -9.96
N VAL A 308 14.90 -11.53 -11.09
CA VAL A 308 14.49 -12.06 -12.40
C VAL A 308 14.50 -13.59 -12.36
N ALA A 309 15.57 -14.21 -11.86
CA ALA A 309 15.68 -15.66 -11.75
C ALA A 309 14.60 -16.25 -10.82
N ALA A 310 14.31 -15.61 -9.69
CA ALA A 310 13.30 -16.04 -8.75
C ALA A 310 11.88 -15.91 -9.33
N THR A 311 11.59 -14.82 -10.04
CA THR A 311 10.30 -14.61 -10.73
C THR A 311 10.08 -15.66 -11.81
N ALA A 312 11.11 -15.94 -12.62
CA ALA A 312 11.06 -17.02 -13.60
C ALA A 312 10.86 -18.40 -12.95
N ALA A 313 11.58 -18.69 -11.87
CA ALA A 313 11.47 -19.95 -11.15
C ALA A 313 10.06 -20.20 -10.59
N ARG A 314 9.43 -19.18 -10.00
CA ARG A 314 8.04 -19.29 -9.50
C ARG A 314 7.03 -19.44 -10.64
N SER A 315 7.21 -18.69 -11.73
CA SER A 315 6.35 -18.82 -12.92
C SER A 315 6.42 -20.22 -13.51
N ILE A 316 7.62 -20.80 -13.57
CA ILE A 316 7.83 -22.20 -13.97
C ILE A 316 7.14 -23.14 -12.99
N ALA A 317 7.33 -22.96 -11.68
CA ALA A 317 6.67 -23.81 -10.67
C ALA A 317 5.13 -23.80 -10.84
N TYR A 318 4.54 -22.62 -11.03
CA TYR A 318 3.10 -22.46 -11.26
C TYR A 318 2.62 -23.28 -12.47
N VAL A 319 3.26 -23.11 -13.63
CA VAL A 319 2.85 -23.80 -14.86
C VAL A 319 3.01 -25.31 -14.75
N PHE A 320 3.99 -25.81 -13.99
CA PHE A 320 4.14 -27.24 -13.74
C PHE A 320 3.09 -27.78 -12.76
N ALA A 321 2.63 -26.97 -11.82
CA ALA A 321 1.57 -27.31 -10.87
C ALA A 321 0.16 -27.25 -11.50
N HIS A 322 -0.03 -26.45 -12.56
CA HIS A 322 -1.33 -26.16 -13.19
C HIS A 322 -1.43 -26.74 -14.61
N PRO A 323 -1.87 -28.01 -14.75
CA PRO A 323 -1.81 -28.74 -16.02
C PRO A 323 -2.72 -28.22 -17.13
N GLU A 324 -3.77 -27.50 -16.77
CA GLU A 324 -4.71 -26.87 -17.69
C GLU A 324 -4.12 -25.67 -18.45
N PHE A 325 -2.98 -25.12 -18.01
CA PHE A 325 -2.40 -23.89 -18.57
C PHE A 325 -2.18 -23.92 -20.09
N ALA A 326 -1.73 -25.04 -20.66
CA ALA A 326 -1.53 -25.14 -22.12
C ALA A 326 -2.82 -25.08 -22.95
N THR A 327 -3.97 -25.25 -22.29
CA THR A 327 -5.30 -25.21 -22.90
C THR A 327 -6.17 -24.09 -22.35
N SER A 328 -5.64 -23.27 -21.42
CA SER A 328 -6.32 -22.11 -20.88
C SER A 328 -6.01 -20.86 -21.71
N GLU A 329 -6.87 -19.86 -21.52
CA GLU A 329 -6.67 -18.51 -22.08
C GLU A 329 -5.62 -17.70 -21.30
N GLU A 330 -5.24 -18.13 -20.10
CA GLU A 330 -4.23 -17.45 -19.27
C GLU A 330 -2.86 -17.46 -19.96
N SER A 331 -2.28 -16.29 -20.19
CA SER A 331 -1.01 -16.16 -20.91
C SER A 331 0.20 -16.40 -19.98
N ALA A 332 1.36 -16.67 -20.58
CA ALA A 332 2.62 -16.70 -19.84
C ALA A 332 2.94 -15.33 -19.23
N LEU A 333 2.54 -14.24 -19.90
CA LEU A 333 2.71 -12.88 -19.39
C LEU A 333 1.87 -12.65 -18.13
N ASP A 334 0.63 -13.13 -18.08
CA ASP A 334 -0.24 -13.05 -16.90
C ASP A 334 0.39 -13.75 -15.69
N VAL A 335 0.94 -14.95 -15.91
CA VAL A 335 1.65 -15.69 -14.87
C VAL A 335 2.86 -14.91 -14.39
N VAL A 336 3.71 -14.41 -15.30
CA VAL A 336 4.94 -13.69 -14.91
C VAL A 336 4.62 -12.36 -14.22
N LEU A 337 3.60 -11.63 -14.67
CA LEU A 337 3.09 -10.42 -14.04
C LEU A 337 2.65 -10.71 -12.60
N ARG A 338 1.75 -11.68 -12.41
CA ARG A 338 1.31 -12.12 -11.09
C ARG A 338 2.47 -12.56 -10.22
N GLU A 339 3.43 -13.28 -10.80
CA GLU A 339 4.59 -13.79 -10.06
C GLU A 339 5.61 -12.71 -9.69
N SER A 340 5.59 -11.57 -10.39
CA SER A 340 6.42 -10.40 -10.11
C SER A 340 5.89 -9.52 -8.98
N ASP A 341 4.58 -9.50 -8.71
CA ASP A 341 4.00 -8.74 -7.60
C ASP A 341 4.01 -9.56 -6.28
N ARG A 342 4.94 -9.24 -5.37
CA ARG A 342 5.07 -9.94 -4.07
C ARG A 342 4.17 -9.35 -2.98
N THR A 343 3.40 -8.31 -3.27
CA THR A 343 2.65 -7.56 -2.26
C THR A 343 1.22 -8.08 -2.07
N GLU A 344 0.70 -8.90 -2.98
CA GLU A 344 -0.59 -9.57 -2.79
C GLU A 344 -0.43 -10.84 -1.93
N PRO A 345 -1.38 -11.11 -1.00
CA PRO A 345 -1.41 -12.35 -0.25
C PRO A 345 -1.48 -13.54 -1.20
N ARG A 346 -0.46 -14.41 -1.17
CA ARG A 346 -0.43 -15.62 -1.99
C ARG A 346 -0.72 -16.85 -1.14
N GLY A 347 -1.33 -17.85 -1.78
CA GLY A 347 -1.40 -19.19 -1.24
C GLY A 347 -0.01 -19.80 -1.04
N THR A 348 0.02 -21.06 -0.59
CA THR A 348 1.27 -21.82 -0.49
C THR A 348 1.97 -21.85 -1.86
N PRO A 349 3.27 -21.47 -1.94
CA PRO A 349 4.00 -21.51 -3.21
C PRO A 349 4.00 -22.90 -3.83
N ASP A 350 3.88 -22.96 -5.15
CA ASP A 350 3.98 -24.21 -5.89
C ASP A 350 5.40 -24.80 -5.78
N PRO A 351 5.52 -26.13 -5.62
CA PRO A 351 6.83 -26.77 -5.52
C PRO A 351 7.57 -26.67 -6.87
N PRO A 352 8.90 -26.44 -6.85
CA PRO A 352 9.69 -26.43 -8.07
C PRO A 352 9.66 -27.81 -8.75
N PRO A 353 9.66 -27.87 -10.10
CA PRO A 353 9.64 -29.14 -10.79
C PRO A 353 10.97 -29.87 -10.65
N THR A 354 10.91 -31.20 -10.56
CA THR A 354 12.08 -32.07 -10.63
C THR A 354 12.68 -32.08 -12.04
N GLN A 355 13.98 -32.36 -12.14
CA GLN A 355 14.66 -32.50 -13.44
C GLN A 355 13.97 -33.54 -14.35
N ALA A 356 13.45 -34.63 -13.77
CA ALA A 356 12.72 -35.65 -14.52
C ALA A 356 11.39 -35.10 -15.10
N GLN A 357 10.67 -34.28 -14.34
CA GLN A 357 9.45 -33.62 -14.81
C GLN A 357 9.76 -32.65 -15.96
N VAL A 358 10.82 -31.84 -15.83
CA VAL A 358 11.25 -30.92 -16.89
C VAL A 358 11.62 -31.67 -18.17
N LEU A 359 12.43 -32.72 -18.07
CA LEU A 359 12.84 -33.51 -19.22
C LEU A 359 11.65 -34.20 -19.90
N ALA A 360 10.71 -34.74 -19.12
CA ALA A 360 9.50 -35.38 -19.64
C ALA A 360 8.60 -34.37 -20.38
N ALA A 361 8.48 -33.14 -19.87
CA ALA A 361 7.74 -32.07 -20.54
C ALA A 361 8.37 -31.70 -21.89
N LEU A 362 9.70 -31.49 -21.92
CA LEU A 362 10.43 -31.17 -23.15
C LEU A 362 10.31 -32.28 -24.21
N GLN A 363 10.46 -33.54 -23.81
CA GLN A 363 10.30 -34.69 -24.73
C GLN A 363 8.88 -34.77 -25.29
N TRP A 364 7.87 -34.51 -24.47
CA TRP A 364 6.48 -34.53 -24.91
C TRP A 364 6.19 -33.39 -25.90
N ALA A 365 6.69 -32.17 -25.64
CA ALA A 365 6.52 -31.04 -26.55
C ALA A 365 7.23 -31.19 -27.88
N ALA A 366 8.38 -31.85 -27.89
CA ALA A 366 9.08 -32.19 -29.13
C ALA A 366 8.35 -33.30 -29.92
N GLY A 367 7.46 -34.08 -29.27
CA GLY A 367 6.79 -35.24 -29.83
C GLY A 367 5.26 -35.08 -29.86
N PRO A 368 4.50 -35.88 -29.07
CA PRO A 368 3.03 -35.92 -29.14
C PRO A 368 2.33 -34.59 -28.87
N GLY A 369 2.95 -33.72 -28.08
CA GLY A 369 2.37 -32.45 -27.63
C GLY A 369 2.63 -31.26 -28.53
N ARG A 370 3.41 -31.44 -29.59
CA ARG A 370 3.94 -30.37 -30.44
C ARG A 370 2.86 -29.44 -31.00
N GLU A 371 1.71 -29.97 -31.39
CA GLU A 371 0.61 -29.16 -31.93
C GLU A 371 -0.02 -28.25 -30.87
N VAL A 372 -0.23 -28.78 -29.66
CA VAL A 372 -0.77 -28.00 -28.52
C VAL A 372 0.20 -26.89 -28.15
N VAL A 373 1.49 -27.21 -28.07
CA VAL A 373 2.54 -26.23 -27.73
C VAL A 373 2.64 -25.14 -28.79
N ASN A 374 2.64 -25.52 -30.08
CA ASN A 374 2.69 -24.54 -31.17
C ASN A 374 1.44 -23.64 -31.19
N ALA A 375 0.26 -24.20 -30.91
CA ALA A 375 -0.97 -23.41 -30.82
C ALA A 375 -0.89 -22.39 -29.68
N LYS A 376 -0.46 -22.82 -28.49
CA LYS A 376 -0.28 -21.93 -27.34
C LYS A 376 0.79 -20.86 -27.62
N LEU A 377 1.97 -21.21 -28.12
CA LEU A 377 3.01 -20.24 -28.49
C LEU A 377 2.55 -19.22 -29.54
N ASN A 378 1.67 -19.62 -30.45
CA ASN A 378 1.07 -18.70 -31.40
C ASN A 378 0.07 -17.75 -30.71
N ALA A 379 -0.77 -18.26 -29.81
CA ALA A 379 -1.65 -17.44 -28.98
C ALA A 379 -0.86 -16.46 -28.12
N GLU A 380 0.20 -16.90 -27.44
CA GLU A 380 1.11 -16.05 -26.66
C GLU A 380 1.72 -14.91 -27.51
N ARG A 381 2.13 -15.20 -28.76
CA ARG A 381 2.67 -14.16 -29.64
C ARG A 381 1.63 -13.10 -29.98
N VAL A 382 0.39 -13.52 -30.27
CA VAL A 382 -0.70 -12.60 -30.63
C VAL A 382 -1.11 -11.80 -29.40
N GLY A 383 -1.37 -12.46 -28.27
CA GLY A 383 -1.70 -11.83 -27.00
C GLY A 383 -0.63 -10.83 -26.57
N PHE A 384 0.65 -11.21 -26.58
CA PHE A 384 1.74 -10.28 -26.23
C PHE A 384 1.76 -9.00 -27.08
N ALA A 385 1.45 -9.10 -28.38
CA ALA A 385 1.39 -7.94 -29.26
C ALA A 385 0.14 -7.08 -28.98
N GLU A 386 -0.99 -7.71 -28.66
CA GLU A 386 -2.23 -7.04 -28.24
C GLU A 386 -2.05 -6.34 -26.90
N ASP A 387 -1.48 -7.02 -25.90
CA ASP A 387 -1.21 -6.54 -24.54
C ASP A 387 -0.19 -5.38 -24.49
N ASN A 388 0.54 -5.14 -25.58
CA ASN A 388 1.55 -4.08 -25.71
C ASN A 388 1.29 -3.14 -26.91
N ALA A 389 0.08 -3.17 -27.48
CA ALA A 389 -0.27 -2.41 -28.67
C ALA A 389 -0.12 -0.88 -28.48
N ASP A 390 -0.21 -0.40 -27.24
CA ASP A 390 -0.20 1.04 -26.92
C ASP A 390 1.16 1.55 -26.43
N ILE A 391 2.23 0.75 -26.46
CA ILE A 391 3.55 1.14 -25.94
C ILE A 391 4.12 2.41 -26.59
N ALA A 392 3.79 2.65 -27.87
CA ALA A 392 4.20 3.86 -28.58
C ALA A 392 3.57 5.13 -27.98
N GLN A 393 2.38 5.03 -27.37
CA GLN A 393 1.69 6.16 -26.77
C GLN A 393 2.50 6.78 -25.62
N LEU A 394 3.30 6.00 -24.90
CA LEU A 394 4.19 6.54 -23.85
C LEU A 394 5.14 7.62 -24.40
N ILE A 395 5.52 7.51 -25.68
CA ILE A 395 6.45 8.44 -26.34
C ILE A 395 5.69 9.49 -27.15
N THR A 396 4.58 9.13 -27.79
CA THR A 396 3.86 10.02 -28.71
C THR A 396 2.87 10.94 -28.00
N GLU A 397 2.33 10.53 -26.86
CA GLU A 397 1.44 11.33 -26.02
C GLU A 397 2.26 12.06 -24.93
N PRO A 398 1.71 13.12 -24.30
CA PRO A 398 2.43 13.94 -23.33
C PRO A 398 2.82 13.25 -22.01
N TYR A 399 2.74 11.92 -21.89
CA TYR A 399 3.04 11.17 -20.65
C TYR A 399 4.44 11.44 -20.10
N ILE A 400 5.48 11.41 -20.93
CA ILE A 400 6.86 11.67 -20.49
C ILE A 400 7.05 13.14 -20.06
N ALA A 401 6.39 14.08 -20.74
CA ALA A 401 6.56 15.51 -20.50
C ALA A 401 5.71 16.03 -19.32
N PHE A 402 4.52 15.47 -19.12
CA PHE A 402 3.51 16.00 -18.19
C PHE A 402 3.07 15.00 -17.13
N GLY A 403 3.31 13.69 -17.28
CA GLY A 403 2.69 12.69 -16.41
C GLY A 403 3.09 12.82 -14.94
N PHE A 404 4.40 12.89 -14.67
CA PHE A 404 4.88 13.11 -13.31
C PHE A 404 4.50 14.49 -12.77
N LEU A 405 4.52 15.53 -13.60
CA LEU A 405 4.11 16.88 -13.17
C LEU A 405 2.63 16.92 -12.80
N GLN A 406 1.77 16.27 -13.58
CA GLN A 406 0.34 16.18 -13.31
C GLN A 406 0.07 15.44 -12.00
N HIS A 407 0.81 14.34 -11.77
CA HIS A 407 0.77 13.59 -10.53
C HIS A 407 1.02 14.49 -9.31
N LEU A 408 2.03 15.36 -9.36
CA LEU A 408 2.36 16.31 -8.29
C LEU A 408 1.42 17.53 -8.18
N THR A 409 0.25 17.57 -8.81
CA THR A 409 -0.56 18.81 -8.83
C THR A 409 -1.94 18.67 -8.24
N TYR A 410 -2.31 17.52 -7.67
CA TYR A 410 -3.64 17.32 -7.06
C TYR A 410 -3.96 18.30 -5.92
N TRP A 411 -2.93 18.82 -5.25
CA TRP A 411 -3.10 19.50 -3.96
C TRP A 411 -2.63 20.95 -3.94
N ASN A 412 -2.34 21.51 -5.10
CA ASN A 412 -2.19 22.96 -5.19
C ASN A 412 -3.54 23.61 -4.87
N ALA A 413 -3.56 24.73 -4.15
CA ALA A 413 -4.79 25.46 -3.83
C ALA A 413 -4.78 26.85 -4.49
N LEU A 414 -4.52 26.91 -5.80
CA LEU A 414 -4.55 28.21 -6.48
C LEU A 414 -6.00 28.74 -6.52
N PRO A 415 -6.21 30.04 -6.29
CA PRO A 415 -7.54 30.64 -6.30
C PRO A 415 -8.26 30.46 -7.64
N GLY A 416 -9.59 30.28 -7.60
CA GLY A 416 -10.46 30.35 -8.79
C GLY A 416 -10.76 29.02 -9.49
N ARG A 417 -10.30 27.88 -8.96
CA ARG A 417 -10.76 26.54 -9.36
C ARG A 417 -11.04 25.69 -8.12
N GLU A 418 -11.97 24.76 -8.26
CA GLU A 418 -12.20 23.72 -7.27
C GLU A 418 -11.22 22.56 -7.51
N TRP A 419 -10.57 22.12 -6.45
CA TRP A 419 -9.54 21.08 -6.50
C TRP A 419 -10.10 19.71 -6.10
N GLU A 420 -9.41 18.65 -6.50
CA GLU A 420 -9.76 17.28 -6.14
C GLU A 420 -9.76 17.10 -4.61
N SER A 421 -8.88 17.80 -3.89
CA SER A 421 -8.92 17.89 -2.43
C SER A 421 -10.22 18.51 -1.93
N ASP A 422 -10.70 19.62 -2.49
CA ASP A 422 -11.96 20.27 -2.09
C ASP A 422 -13.17 19.36 -2.27
N LYS A 423 -13.19 18.62 -3.40
CA LYS A 423 -14.23 17.63 -3.70
C LYS A 423 -14.19 16.48 -2.72
N MET A 424 -12.99 15.95 -2.43
CA MET A 424 -12.82 14.85 -1.48
C MET A 424 -13.19 15.28 -0.05
N ILE A 425 -12.79 16.48 0.39
CA ILE A 425 -13.20 17.06 1.68
C ILE A 425 -14.74 17.10 1.80
N ARG A 426 -15.45 17.55 0.75
CA ARG A 426 -16.91 17.56 0.74
C ARG A 426 -17.49 16.16 0.80
N TRP A 427 -16.94 15.22 0.04
CA TRP A 427 -17.37 13.83 0.02
C TRP A 427 -17.23 13.20 1.42
N ILE A 428 -16.07 13.32 2.06
CA ILE A 428 -15.85 12.81 3.43
C ILE A 428 -16.79 13.47 4.44
N THR A 429 -16.95 14.79 4.36
CA THR A 429 -17.87 15.54 5.24
C THR A 429 -19.31 15.06 5.07
N THR A 430 -19.72 14.77 3.83
CA THR A 430 -21.06 14.25 3.53
C THR A 430 -21.25 12.84 4.08
N LEU A 431 -20.26 11.96 3.92
CA LEU A 431 -20.30 10.61 4.51
C LEU A 431 -20.41 10.66 6.03
N ALA A 432 -19.62 11.52 6.68
CA ALA A 432 -19.65 11.68 8.13
C ALA A 432 -20.99 12.23 8.62
N GLN A 433 -21.56 13.22 7.93
CA GLN A 433 -22.89 13.73 8.26
C GLN A 433 -23.96 12.64 8.12
N GLN A 434 -23.95 11.90 7.02
CA GLN A 434 -24.92 10.83 6.76
C GLN A 434 -24.85 9.71 7.80
N ASP A 435 -23.64 9.33 8.23
CA ASP A 435 -23.50 8.32 9.28
C ASP A 435 -23.98 8.82 10.65
N SER A 436 -23.65 10.07 11.03
CA SER A 436 -24.21 10.68 12.26
C SER A 436 -25.75 10.69 12.21
N GLU A 437 -26.35 11.14 11.11
CA GLU A 437 -27.82 11.19 10.95
C GLU A 437 -28.47 9.79 11.01
N ARG A 438 -27.83 8.78 10.39
CA ARG A 438 -28.28 7.39 10.46
C ARG A 438 -28.27 6.87 11.90
N ARG A 439 -27.20 7.15 12.66
CA ARG A 439 -27.06 6.74 14.07
C ARG A 439 -28.11 7.41 14.95
N ASP A 440 -28.37 8.70 14.76
CA ASP A 440 -29.41 9.44 15.47
C ASP A 440 -30.80 8.87 15.18
N ALA A 441 -31.07 8.44 13.94
CA ALA A 441 -32.33 7.82 13.55
C ALA A 441 -32.52 6.39 14.08
N GLU A 442 -31.43 5.63 14.25
CA GLU A 442 -31.44 4.27 14.81
C GLU A 442 -31.50 4.27 16.35
N GLN A 443 -31.22 5.42 16.98
CA GLN A 443 -31.33 5.55 18.42
C GLN A 443 -32.80 5.41 18.85
N PRO A 444 -33.13 4.52 19.81
CA PRO A 444 -34.49 4.40 20.31
C PRO A 444 -34.98 5.78 20.78
N PRO A 445 -36.26 6.16 20.56
CA PRO A 445 -36.76 7.41 21.07
C PRO A 445 -36.44 7.50 22.56
N ALA A 446 -35.75 8.57 22.94
CA ALA A 446 -35.39 8.82 24.32
C ALA A 446 -36.64 8.58 25.17
N ALA A 447 -36.56 7.63 26.10
CA ALA A 447 -37.65 7.38 27.03
C ALA A 447 -38.01 8.74 27.62
N SER A 448 -39.24 9.20 27.35
CA SER A 448 -39.74 10.48 27.83
C SER A 448 -39.57 10.47 29.35
N THR A 449 -38.60 11.23 29.84
CA THR A 449 -38.41 11.47 31.26
C THR A 449 -39.59 12.31 31.71
N GLU A 450 -40.66 11.61 32.10
CA GLU A 450 -41.72 12.18 32.93
C GLU A 450 -41.02 12.80 34.16
N PRO A 451 -41.33 14.06 34.53
CA PRO A 451 -40.64 14.71 35.64
C PRO A 451 -40.85 13.89 36.91
N ALA A 452 -39.76 13.37 37.49
CA ALA A 452 -39.84 12.70 38.79
C ALA A 452 -40.46 13.67 39.81
N PRO A 453 -41.43 13.24 40.64
CA PRO A 453 -42.04 14.11 41.63
C PRO A 453 -40.97 14.62 42.61
N ALA A 454 -41.04 15.91 42.92
CA ALA A 454 -40.09 16.61 43.78
C ALA A 454 -39.88 15.86 45.11
N GLN A 455 -38.66 15.37 45.33
CA GLN A 455 -38.30 14.79 46.62
C GLN A 455 -38.17 15.91 47.66
N VAL A 456 -39.00 15.82 48.71
CA VAL A 456 -38.91 16.66 49.89
C VAL A 456 -37.64 16.30 50.66
N ILE A 457 -36.69 17.23 50.74
CA ILE A 457 -35.45 17.08 51.50
C ILE A 457 -35.78 17.31 53.00
N PRO A 458 -35.60 16.33 53.90
CA PRO A 458 -35.72 16.55 55.34
C PRO A 458 -34.51 17.36 55.87
N PRO A 459 -34.66 18.13 56.97
CA PRO A 459 -33.62 19.04 57.43
C PRO A 459 -32.40 18.29 58.00
N VAL A 460 -31.22 18.79 57.63
CA VAL A 460 -29.89 18.29 58.00
C VAL A 460 -29.62 18.49 59.49
N ALA A 461 -29.19 17.42 60.18
CA ALA A 461 -28.63 17.51 61.53
C ALA A 461 -27.17 17.99 61.48
N PRO A 462 -26.73 18.93 62.33
CA PRO A 462 -25.38 19.46 62.28
C PRO A 462 -24.40 18.53 63.00
N GLY A 463 -23.39 18.07 62.26
CA GLY A 463 -22.17 17.49 62.84
C GLY A 463 -21.76 16.16 62.23
N SER A 464 -20.99 16.20 61.14
CA SER A 464 -19.90 15.25 60.85
C SER A 464 -19.09 15.79 59.68
N ALA A 465 -17.78 15.87 59.90
CA ALA A 465 -16.79 16.43 58.98
C ALA A 465 -16.68 15.63 57.67
N ALA A 466 -16.26 16.32 56.61
CA ALA A 466 -16.04 15.76 55.28
C ALA A 466 -15.04 14.58 55.31
N PRO A 467 -15.32 13.46 54.61
CA PRO A 467 -14.32 12.44 54.34
C PRO A 467 -13.20 12.99 53.44
N PRO A 468 -11.96 12.49 53.56
CA PRO A 468 -10.85 12.93 52.72
C PRO A 468 -11.07 12.55 51.26
N ALA A 469 -10.48 13.35 50.36
CA ALA A 469 -10.50 13.12 48.92
C ALA A 469 -10.07 11.68 48.59
N GLN A 470 -10.89 11.01 47.77
CA GLN A 470 -10.57 9.70 47.21
C GLN A 470 -9.29 9.80 46.37
N PRO A 471 -8.42 8.77 46.37
CA PRO A 471 -7.24 8.75 45.53
C PRO A 471 -7.64 8.91 44.05
N GLN A 472 -6.93 9.78 43.32
CA GLN A 472 -7.05 9.84 41.87
C GLN A 472 -6.73 8.46 41.29
N VAL A 473 -7.70 7.89 40.59
CA VAL A 473 -7.50 6.69 39.77
C VAL A 473 -6.67 7.14 38.57
N THR A 474 -5.42 6.72 38.53
CA THR A 474 -4.61 6.71 37.30
C THR A 474 -5.33 5.87 36.27
N ILE A 475 -5.73 6.52 35.17
CA ILE A 475 -6.20 5.85 33.96
C ILE A 475 -4.97 5.16 33.36
N ASP A 476 -5.06 3.86 33.09
CA ASP A 476 -3.97 3.09 32.47
C ASP A 476 -3.70 3.62 31.04
N ASP A 477 -2.52 4.20 30.84
CA ASP A 477 -2.03 4.77 29.57
C ASP A 477 -1.60 3.66 28.59
N SER A 478 -2.58 2.98 28.01
CA SER A 478 -2.42 1.99 26.94
C SER A 478 -1.85 2.56 25.63
N PHE A 479 -1.91 3.87 25.43
CA PHE A 479 -1.32 4.55 24.27
C PHE A 479 0.20 4.75 24.40
N GLY A 480 0.70 4.91 25.63
CA GLY A 480 2.13 4.98 25.91
C GLY A 480 2.85 3.66 25.61
N SER A 481 2.18 2.52 25.85
CA SER A 481 2.70 1.20 25.47
C SER A 481 2.67 0.94 23.97
N LEU A 482 1.72 1.55 23.24
CA LEU A 482 1.62 1.46 21.78
C LEU A 482 2.80 2.21 21.11
N LEU A 483 3.08 3.43 21.55
CA LEU A 483 4.23 4.21 21.06
C LEU A 483 5.58 3.55 21.39
N GLN A 484 5.68 2.88 22.55
CA GLN A 484 6.86 2.09 22.92
C GLN A 484 7.03 0.82 22.07
N SER A 485 5.95 0.19 21.60
CA SER A 485 6.06 -0.93 20.65
C SER A 485 6.54 -0.53 19.26
N PHE A 486 6.46 0.76 18.92
CA PHE A 486 7.03 1.36 17.70
C PHE A 486 8.40 2.03 17.95
N GLY A 487 9.00 1.88 19.14
CA GLY A 487 10.34 2.41 19.44
C GLY A 487 10.41 3.90 19.78
N ILE A 488 9.26 4.56 19.98
CA ILE A 488 9.17 6.01 20.22
C ILE A 488 8.79 6.25 21.69
N GLY A 489 9.74 6.72 22.49
CA GLY A 489 9.49 7.15 23.88
C GLY A 489 10.70 7.85 24.50
N PRO A 490 10.50 8.81 25.42
CA PRO A 490 11.59 9.56 26.02
C PRO A 490 12.50 8.65 26.86
N GLN A 491 13.80 8.72 26.61
CA GLN A 491 14.81 8.05 27.45
C GLN A 491 14.69 8.57 28.90
N PRO A 492 14.64 7.70 29.92
CA PRO A 492 14.54 8.15 31.30
C PRO A 492 15.81 8.93 31.70
N VAL A 493 15.65 10.23 31.92
CA VAL A 493 16.72 11.07 32.48
C VAL A 493 16.94 10.66 33.95
N PRO A 494 18.17 10.34 34.38
CA PRO A 494 18.43 9.98 35.76
C PRO A 494 18.24 11.21 36.65
N ILE A 495 17.23 11.16 37.53
CA ILE A 495 17.00 12.18 38.55
C ILE A 495 18.15 12.12 39.56
N LYS A 496 19.01 13.14 39.55
CA LYS A 496 19.96 13.39 40.64
C LYS A 496 19.16 13.85 41.87
N SER A 497 19.17 13.03 42.91
CA SER A 497 18.75 13.42 44.25
C SER A 497 19.76 14.41 44.86
N VAL A 498 19.31 15.58 45.28
CA VAL A 498 20.04 16.42 46.24
C VAL A 498 19.01 17.21 47.09
N PRO A 499 19.38 17.59 48.32
CA PRO A 499 18.91 17.08 49.60
C PRO A 499 17.59 17.65 50.13
#